data_AF-A0A8J6HR62-F1
#
_entry.id   AF-A0A8J6HR62-F1
#
_cell.length_a   1.000
_cell.length_b   1.000
_cell.length_c   1.000
_cell.angle_alpha   90.00
_cell.angle_beta   90.00
_cell.angle_gamma   90.00
#
_symmetry.space_group_name_H-M   'P 1'
#
loop_
_entity.id
_entity.type
_entity.pdbx_description
1 polymer ?
#
loop_
_entity_poly.entity_id
_entity_poly.type
_entity_poly.pdbx_seq_one_letter_code
_entity_poly.pdbx_strand_id
1 'polypeptide(L)'
;MPSAQHRTHFFKSHRWTNLKAPIFKNLPRIAIVALTVIFNNCMRAHHFPPAWKHAITVMIPKPEKDPTNPLSYRPISLLNIAGKVFEKILSTRLKNFLEINNLLPPEQFGFRSERSTINPILEFHTDTTRHDNLKEHTLAVFLDTERAFDRVWHDGLVQKLIKIPINPNFIQLIDSFLSNRTCSVKIQNIKSRPIALQAGVPQGSILSPLLYIVYCKDFPVTDAPRTKTRLFADDTAVWTSQRNPAIATRILQGHLNNITTWTNTWRIKPNPLKSQSILMSYSGARSRHQAPHLLLNNQAIPKLQHIRYLGVTFSKNCTLNQDHTYKSYIRPVIEYRAPIYATLYPALLPQISACERRMLRRIFRLPDRFPSENLHQETNTIPIQSRLKELQSRYVTRTLNSNNALAIQILSTSFKYPSRDGRLLNRIPKIPKRKLKHPPTALLSPAYTDLPDDLQELVDSTPLTMR
;
A
#
# COMPACT_ATOMS: atom_id res chain seq x y z
N MET A 1 -22.08 14.82 -5.56
CA MET A 1 -20.91 15.65 -5.91
C MET A 1 -20.01 16.12 -4.75
N PRO A 2 -20.41 16.16 -3.45
CA PRO A 2 -19.48 16.67 -2.40
C PRO A 2 -18.33 15.72 -2.06
N SER A 3 -18.47 14.41 -2.32
CA SER A 3 -17.51 13.40 -1.86
C SER A 3 -16.23 13.28 -2.70
N ALA A 4 -16.19 13.87 -3.90
CA ALA A 4 -15.02 13.77 -4.79
C ALA A 4 -13.96 14.85 -4.53
N GLN A 5 -14.33 15.97 -3.91
CA GLN A 5 -13.45 17.14 -3.76
C GLN A 5 -12.46 17.01 -2.57
N HIS A 6 -12.83 16.26 -1.51
CA HIS A 6 -12.06 16.23 -0.26
C HIS A 6 -10.90 15.22 -0.17
N ARG A 7 -10.64 14.36 -1.17
CA ARG A 7 -9.52 13.39 -1.13
C ARG A 7 -8.63 13.47 -2.37
N THR A 8 -7.98 14.62 -2.56
CA THR A 8 -7.14 14.94 -3.73
C THR A 8 -5.64 15.01 -3.43
N HIS A 9 -5.13 14.20 -2.49
CA HIS A 9 -3.67 14.10 -2.22
C HIS A 9 -2.86 13.38 -3.32
N PHE A 10 -3.51 12.83 -4.35
CA PHE A 10 -2.88 12.07 -5.44
C PHE A 10 -2.43 12.89 -6.66
N PHE A 11 -2.68 14.21 -6.70
CA PHE A 11 -2.31 15.04 -7.85
C PHE A 11 -0.93 15.69 -7.67
N LYS A 12 0.13 14.90 -7.76
CA LYS A 12 1.50 15.42 -7.90
C LYS A 12 2.11 14.97 -9.23
N SER A 13 1.80 15.68 -10.32
CA SER A 13 2.66 15.88 -11.51
C SER A 13 1.91 16.52 -12.70
N HIS A 14 2.66 17.14 -13.61
CA HIS A 14 2.28 18.30 -14.45
C HIS A 14 1.79 18.00 -15.89
N ARG A 15 0.88 18.87 -16.35
CA ARG A 15 0.62 19.44 -17.70
C ARG A 15 0.29 18.52 -18.89
N TRP A 16 -0.97 18.60 -19.30
CA TRP A 16 -1.36 18.48 -20.72
C TRP A 16 -2.36 19.56 -21.15
N THR A 17 -3.23 20.01 -20.24
CA THR A 17 -3.77 21.36 -20.29
C THR A 17 -2.85 22.26 -19.46
N ASN A 18 -2.67 23.54 -19.81
CA ASN A 18 -1.89 24.50 -18.99
C ASN A 18 -2.46 24.72 -17.56
N LEU A 19 -3.45 23.92 -17.16
CA LEU A 19 -4.13 23.98 -15.88
C LEU A 19 -3.44 23.07 -14.87
N LYS A 20 -2.96 23.66 -13.78
CA LYS A 20 -2.39 22.91 -12.65
C LYS A 20 -3.51 22.29 -11.83
N ALA A 21 -3.22 21.21 -11.10
CA ALA A 21 -4.18 20.56 -10.19
C ALA A 21 -4.87 21.51 -9.19
N PRO A 22 -4.22 22.57 -8.65
CA PRO A 22 -4.90 23.58 -7.83
C PRO A 22 -5.98 24.37 -8.56
N ILE A 23 -5.81 24.62 -9.87
CA ILE A 23 -6.80 25.33 -10.68
C ILE A 23 -8.07 24.49 -10.82
N PHE A 24 -7.92 23.17 -10.99
CA PHE A 24 -9.05 22.24 -11.00
C PHE A 24 -9.83 22.20 -9.67
N LYS A 25 -9.18 22.52 -8.53
CA LYS A 25 -9.86 22.61 -7.23
C LYS A 25 -10.72 23.88 -7.11
N ASN A 26 -10.33 24.94 -7.80
CA ASN A 26 -10.97 26.26 -7.72
C ASN A 26 -11.72 26.61 -9.02
N LEU A 27 -12.19 25.60 -9.75
CA LEU A 27 -12.95 25.85 -10.99
C LEU A 27 -14.26 26.59 -10.68
N PRO A 28 -14.61 27.60 -11.50
CA PRO A 28 -15.90 28.27 -11.36
C PRO A 28 -17.04 27.28 -11.62
N ARG A 29 -18.22 27.54 -11.03
CA ARG A 29 -19.40 26.67 -11.14
C ARG A 29 -19.76 26.34 -12.60
N ILE A 30 -19.63 27.31 -13.50
CA ILE A 30 -19.87 27.16 -14.93
C ILE A 30 -18.98 26.06 -15.54
N ALA A 31 -17.69 26.04 -15.21
CA ALA A 31 -16.75 25.04 -15.71
C ALA A 31 -17.06 23.64 -15.14
N ILE A 32 -17.50 23.56 -13.88
CA ILE A 32 -17.93 22.29 -13.26
C ILE A 32 -19.16 21.73 -13.99
N VAL A 33 -20.15 22.57 -14.29
CA VAL A 33 -21.34 22.18 -15.05
C VAL A 33 -20.94 21.70 -16.45
N ALA A 34 -20.09 22.43 -17.16
CA ALA A 34 -19.60 22.04 -18.48
C ALA A 34 -18.88 20.68 -18.46
N LEU A 35 -17.96 20.47 -17.52
CA LEU A 35 -17.28 19.18 -17.35
C LEU A 35 -18.26 18.05 -17.03
N THR A 36 -19.31 18.33 -16.25
CA THR A 36 -20.35 17.35 -15.92
C THR A 36 -21.12 16.92 -17.16
N VAL A 37 -21.51 17.87 -18.02
CA VAL A 37 -22.15 17.57 -19.31
C VAL A 37 -21.24 16.74 -20.19
N ILE A 38 -19.95 17.10 -20.30
CA ILE A 38 -18.97 16.34 -21.07
C ILE A 38 -18.85 14.90 -20.54
N PHE A 39 -18.69 14.71 -19.24
CA PHE A 39 -18.55 13.37 -18.63
C PHE A 39 -19.82 12.53 -18.82
N ASN A 40 -21.00 13.13 -18.69
CA ASN A 40 -22.26 12.42 -18.92
C ASN A 40 -22.41 12.01 -20.39
N ASN A 41 -22.02 12.87 -21.33
CA ASN A 41 -22.03 12.54 -22.74
C ASN A 41 -21.01 11.44 -23.08
N CYS A 42 -19.81 11.46 -22.48
CA CYS A 42 -18.84 10.37 -22.62
C CYS A 42 -19.40 9.03 -22.13
N MET A 43 -20.14 9.02 -21.01
CA MET A 43 -20.80 7.82 -20.49
C MET A 43 -21.92 7.33 -21.41
N ARG A 44 -22.72 8.23 -21.99
CA ARG A 44 -23.82 7.90 -22.90
C ARG A 44 -23.33 7.38 -24.25
N ALA A 45 -22.22 7.93 -24.74
CA ALA A 45 -21.60 7.53 -26.00
C ALA A 45 -20.60 6.38 -25.84
N HIS A 46 -20.40 5.87 -24.62
CA HIS A 46 -19.47 4.77 -24.29
C HIS A 46 -18.04 5.03 -24.78
N HIS A 47 -17.64 6.29 -24.86
CA HIS A 47 -16.41 6.72 -25.51
C HIS A 47 -15.50 7.50 -24.56
N PHE A 48 -14.24 7.08 -24.48
CA PHE A 48 -13.21 7.83 -23.76
C PHE A 48 -12.51 8.79 -24.75
N PRO A 49 -12.49 10.11 -24.51
CA PRO A 49 -11.93 11.07 -25.46
C PRO A 49 -10.45 10.84 -25.81
N PRO A 50 -10.05 10.88 -27.10
CA PRO A 50 -8.66 10.65 -27.52
C PRO A 50 -7.67 11.66 -26.90
N ALA A 51 -8.10 12.91 -26.72
CA ALA A 51 -7.30 13.97 -26.07
C ALA A 51 -6.91 13.63 -24.61
N TRP A 52 -7.57 12.66 -23.98
CA TRP A 52 -7.25 12.21 -22.62
C TRP A 52 -6.43 10.91 -22.61
N LYS A 53 -6.28 10.23 -23.75
CA LYS A 53 -5.55 8.96 -23.88
C LYS A 53 -4.04 9.13 -24.03
N HIS A 54 -3.61 10.26 -24.58
CA HIS A 54 -2.19 10.54 -24.76
C HIS A 54 -1.49 10.78 -23.41
N ALA A 55 -0.38 10.07 -23.18
CA ALA A 55 0.41 10.16 -21.96
C ALA A 55 1.80 10.77 -22.22
N ILE A 56 2.28 11.61 -21.31
CA ILE A 56 3.69 12.01 -21.30
C ILE A 56 4.43 11.14 -20.28
N THR A 57 5.33 10.28 -20.75
CA THR A 57 6.11 9.40 -19.88
C THR A 57 7.38 10.09 -19.41
N VAL A 58 7.54 10.18 -18.08
CA VAL A 58 8.75 10.68 -17.42
C VAL A 58 9.45 9.55 -16.70
N MET A 59 10.77 9.48 -16.81
CA MET A 59 11.59 8.45 -16.19
C MET A 59 12.01 8.88 -14.78
N ILE A 60 11.64 8.12 -13.76
CA ILE A 60 12.10 8.33 -12.37
C ILE A 60 13.15 7.28 -12.02
N PRO A 61 14.36 7.66 -11.56
CA PRO A 61 15.38 6.70 -11.19
C PRO A 61 14.93 5.85 -10.00
N LYS A 62 15.21 4.55 -10.05
CA LYS A 62 15.08 3.66 -8.89
C LYS A 62 16.21 4.00 -7.91
N PRO A 63 15.92 4.08 -6.60
CA PRO A 63 16.96 4.32 -5.60
C PRO A 63 18.00 3.19 -5.66
N GLU A 64 19.27 3.56 -5.42
CA GLU A 64 20.41 2.63 -5.28
C GLU A 64 20.68 1.75 -6.52
N LYS A 65 20.29 2.21 -7.72
CA LYS A 65 20.61 1.54 -8.98
C LYS A 65 21.45 2.41 -9.87
N ASP A 66 22.27 1.76 -10.70
CA ASP A 66 23.14 2.40 -11.67
C ASP A 66 22.32 3.32 -12.61
N PRO A 67 22.57 4.64 -12.61
CA PRO A 67 21.85 5.60 -13.44
C PRO A 67 22.16 5.47 -14.94
N THR A 68 23.24 4.78 -15.33
CA THR A 68 23.58 4.58 -16.75
C THR A 68 22.68 3.55 -17.43
N ASN A 69 22.06 2.65 -16.65
CA ASN A 69 21.20 1.60 -17.19
C ASN A 69 19.74 2.08 -17.33
N PRO A 70 19.13 2.05 -18.55
CA PRO A 70 17.74 2.43 -18.75
C PRO A 70 16.73 1.61 -17.91
N LEU A 71 17.07 0.36 -17.56
CA LEU A 71 16.22 -0.51 -16.73
C LEU A 71 16.17 -0.06 -15.25
N SER A 72 17.07 0.84 -14.85
CA SER A 72 17.08 1.47 -13.53
C SER A 72 16.01 2.54 -13.39
N TYR A 73 15.29 2.92 -14.44
CA TYR A 73 14.22 3.92 -14.36
C TYR A 73 12.83 3.28 -14.26
N ARG A 74 11.89 4.01 -13.65
CA ARG A 74 10.46 3.72 -13.65
C ARG A 74 9.75 4.71 -14.58
N PRO A 75 9.03 4.24 -15.61
CA PRO A 75 8.24 5.11 -16.47
C PRO A 75 6.95 5.54 -15.75
N ILE A 76 6.76 6.84 -15.53
CA ILE A 76 5.51 7.39 -14.98
C ILE A 76 4.76 8.14 -16.06
N SER A 77 3.52 7.74 -16.29
CA SER A 77 2.61 8.36 -17.25
C SER A 77 1.90 9.58 -16.65
N LEU A 78 2.23 10.75 -17.17
CA LEU A 78 1.52 11.99 -16.91
C LEU A 78 0.31 12.07 -17.83
N LEU A 79 -0.87 11.93 -17.24
CA LEU A 79 -2.16 11.93 -17.95
C LEU A 79 -2.88 13.26 -17.78
N ASN A 80 -3.82 13.51 -18.68
CA ASN A 80 -4.72 14.67 -18.63
C ASN A 80 -5.50 14.72 -17.31
N ILE A 81 -5.57 15.89 -16.66
CA ILE A 81 -6.25 16.07 -15.37
C ILE A 81 -7.76 15.85 -15.50
N ALA A 82 -8.40 16.35 -16.57
CA ALA A 82 -9.82 16.11 -16.81
C ALA A 82 -10.10 14.62 -17.01
N GLY A 83 -9.23 13.94 -17.76
CA GLY A 83 -9.23 12.48 -17.89
C GLY A 83 -9.12 11.77 -16.55
N LYS A 84 -8.18 12.19 -15.68
CA LYS A 84 -8.05 11.64 -14.32
C LYS A 84 -9.30 11.84 -13.46
N VAL A 85 -9.97 12.99 -13.55
CA VAL A 85 -11.24 13.22 -12.85
C VAL A 85 -12.31 12.24 -13.35
N PHE A 86 -12.39 12.03 -14.67
CA PHE A 86 -13.32 11.07 -15.24
C PHE A 86 -12.98 9.63 -14.83
N GLU A 87 -11.72 9.22 -14.93
CA GLU A 87 -11.22 7.93 -14.44
C GLU A 87 -11.57 7.71 -12.96
N LYS A 88 -11.49 8.76 -12.13
CA LYS A 88 -11.87 8.67 -10.71
C LYS A 88 -13.36 8.37 -10.53
N ILE A 89 -14.23 8.96 -11.35
CA ILE A 89 -15.67 8.66 -11.34
C ILE A 89 -15.90 7.21 -11.73
N LEU A 90 -15.28 6.75 -12.83
CA LEU A 90 -15.39 5.37 -13.30
C LEU A 90 -14.87 4.37 -12.26
N SER A 91 -13.67 4.60 -11.74
CA SER A 91 -13.01 3.78 -10.72
C SER A 91 -13.85 3.68 -9.45
N THR A 92 -14.45 4.79 -9.00
CA THR A 92 -15.30 4.77 -7.79
C THR A 92 -16.57 3.95 -8.00
N ARG A 93 -17.23 4.10 -9.16
CA ARG A 93 -18.44 3.32 -9.50
C ARG A 93 -18.13 1.83 -9.62
N LEU A 94 -17.08 1.48 -10.38
CA LEU A 94 -16.68 0.10 -10.57
C LEU A 94 -16.24 -0.54 -9.25
N LYS A 95 -15.42 0.16 -8.45
CA LYS A 95 -14.96 -0.35 -7.16
C LYS A 95 -16.13 -0.63 -6.21
N ASN A 96 -17.07 0.32 -6.08
CA ASN A 96 -18.23 0.12 -5.22
C ASN A 96 -19.05 -1.10 -5.66
N PHE A 97 -19.27 -1.25 -6.97
CA PHE A 97 -19.98 -2.42 -7.52
C PHE A 97 -19.25 -3.73 -7.22
N LEU A 98 -17.92 -3.79 -7.41
CA LEU A 98 -17.13 -4.99 -7.18
C LEU A 98 -17.07 -5.38 -5.70
N GLU A 99 -16.99 -4.41 -4.79
CA GLU A 99 -16.94 -4.67 -3.35
C GLU A 99 -18.32 -5.05 -2.79
N ILE A 100 -19.41 -4.36 -3.17
CA ILE A 100 -20.78 -4.68 -2.70
C ILE A 100 -21.19 -6.10 -3.07
N ASN A 101 -20.82 -6.54 -4.28
CA ASN A 101 -21.14 -7.88 -4.77
C ASN A 101 -20.09 -8.94 -4.41
N ASN A 102 -19.09 -8.61 -3.57
CA ASN A 102 -18.00 -9.51 -3.19
C ASN A 102 -17.29 -10.19 -4.38
N LEU A 103 -17.12 -9.45 -5.48
CA LEU A 103 -16.58 -9.97 -6.74
C LEU A 103 -15.05 -9.95 -6.79
N LEU A 104 -14.38 -9.42 -5.76
CA LEU A 104 -12.92 -9.39 -5.65
C LEU A 104 -12.43 -10.53 -4.76
N PRO A 105 -11.35 -11.23 -5.17
CA PRO A 105 -10.86 -12.38 -4.42
C PRO A 105 -10.35 -11.95 -3.03
N PRO A 106 -10.65 -12.70 -1.96
CA PRO A 106 -10.20 -12.38 -0.61
C PRO A 106 -8.68 -12.41 -0.45
N GLU A 107 -7.97 -13.13 -1.32
CA GLU A 107 -6.52 -13.24 -1.40
C GLU A 107 -5.83 -11.96 -1.88
N GLN A 108 -6.57 -11.03 -2.51
CA GLN A 108 -6.03 -9.75 -2.99
C GLN A 108 -6.13 -8.68 -1.90
N PHE A 109 -4.96 -8.17 -1.49
CA PHE A 109 -4.81 -7.10 -0.50
C PHE A 109 -4.40 -5.76 -1.14
N GLY A 110 -3.80 -5.80 -2.34
CA GLY A 110 -3.37 -4.61 -3.06
C GLY A 110 -4.54 -3.74 -3.52
N PHE A 111 -4.39 -2.40 -3.41
CA PHE A 111 -5.33 -1.35 -3.83
C PHE A 111 -6.82 -1.50 -3.42
N ARG A 112 -7.13 -2.37 -2.46
CA ARG A 112 -8.47 -2.51 -1.89
C ARG A 112 -8.66 -1.58 -0.70
N SER A 113 -9.91 -1.23 -0.41
CA SER A 113 -10.21 -0.49 0.82
C SER A 113 -9.99 -1.39 2.02
N GLU A 114 -9.55 -0.82 3.15
CA GLU A 114 -9.45 -1.52 4.44
C GLU A 114 -8.47 -2.72 4.46
N ARG A 115 -7.69 -2.89 3.40
CA ARG A 115 -6.62 -3.90 3.28
C ARG A 115 -5.28 -3.16 3.25
N SER A 116 -4.34 -3.63 4.05
CA SER A 116 -3.00 -3.05 4.15
C SER A 116 -1.95 -4.05 3.71
N THR A 117 -0.73 -3.57 3.44
CA THR A 117 0.45 -4.44 3.26
C THR A 117 0.75 -5.26 4.51
N ILE A 118 0.33 -4.79 5.69
CA ILE A 118 0.60 -5.42 6.99
C ILE A 118 -0.16 -6.75 7.11
N ASN A 119 -1.38 -6.82 6.61
CA ASN A 119 -2.23 -8.00 6.76
C ASN A 119 -1.59 -9.29 6.19
N PRO A 120 -1.16 -9.34 4.91
CA PRO A 120 -0.54 -10.56 4.36
C PRO A 120 0.83 -10.87 4.98
N ILE A 121 1.60 -9.84 5.38
CA ILE A 121 2.86 -10.02 6.10
C ILE A 121 2.60 -10.69 7.46
N LEU A 122 1.65 -10.16 8.23
CA LEU A 122 1.32 -10.69 9.54
C LEU A 122 0.80 -12.11 9.44
N GLU A 123 -0.08 -12.39 8.49
CA GLU A 123 -0.61 -13.73 8.27
C GLU A 123 0.48 -14.74 7.91
N PHE A 124 1.44 -14.35 7.06
CA PHE A 124 2.59 -15.19 6.75
C PHE A 124 3.45 -15.47 7.99
N HIS A 125 3.72 -14.44 8.80
CA HIS A 125 4.48 -14.58 10.04
C HIS A 125 3.76 -15.45 11.07
N THR A 126 2.47 -15.21 11.32
CA THR A 126 1.70 -15.97 12.32
C THR A 126 1.54 -17.42 11.92
N ASP A 127 1.30 -17.72 10.65
CA ASP A 127 1.26 -19.11 10.18
C ASP A 127 2.62 -19.77 10.33
N THR A 128 3.70 -19.10 9.98
CA THR A 128 5.04 -19.69 10.10
C THR A 128 5.35 -20.02 11.56
N THR A 129 5.12 -19.08 12.48
CA THR A 129 5.34 -19.29 13.92
C THR A 129 4.41 -20.35 14.50
N ARG A 130 3.14 -20.38 14.08
CA ARG A 130 2.19 -21.41 14.51
C ARG A 130 2.66 -22.80 14.08
N HIS A 131 3.14 -22.96 12.86
CA HIS A 131 3.61 -24.25 12.35
C HIS A 131 5.00 -24.63 12.90
N ASP A 132 5.85 -23.66 13.25
CA ASP A 132 7.07 -23.88 14.01
C ASP A 132 6.76 -24.58 15.36
N ASN A 133 5.78 -24.06 16.11
CA ASN A 133 5.31 -24.69 17.36
C ASN A 133 4.78 -26.11 17.18
N LEU A 134 4.27 -26.43 15.98
CA LEU A 134 3.79 -27.77 15.61
C LEU A 134 4.90 -28.69 15.08
N LYS A 135 6.16 -28.23 15.09
CA LYS A 135 7.34 -28.92 14.53
C LYS A 135 7.22 -29.18 13.02
N GLU A 136 6.76 -28.16 12.30
CA GLU A 136 6.55 -28.21 10.85
C GLU A 136 7.38 -27.15 10.12
N HIS A 137 7.80 -27.47 8.90
CA HIS A 137 8.56 -26.56 8.05
C HIS A 137 7.61 -25.76 7.17
N THR A 138 7.88 -24.47 7.01
CA THR A 138 7.15 -23.59 6.10
C THR A 138 8.02 -23.30 4.88
N LEU A 139 7.54 -23.70 3.70
CA LEU A 139 8.17 -23.38 2.41
C LEU A 139 7.36 -22.27 1.75
N ALA A 140 8.02 -21.17 1.43
CA ALA A 140 7.39 -20.00 0.84
C ALA A 140 8.09 -19.57 -0.45
N VAL A 141 7.31 -19.05 -1.39
CA VAL A 141 7.72 -18.51 -2.68
C VAL A 141 7.12 -17.12 -2.85
N PHE A 142 7.96 -16.19 -3.27
CA PHE A 142 7.64 -14.81 -3.56
C PHE A 142 7.90 -14.59 -5.04
N LEU A 143 6.83 -14.46 -5.82
CA LEU A 143 6.89 -14.35 -7.27
C LEU A 143 7.06 -12.88 -7.66
N ASP A 144 8.03 -12.64 -8.53
CA ASP A 144 8.23 -11.35 -9.20
C ASP A 144 7.65 -11.44 -10.62
N THR A 145 6.82 -10.47 -11.00
CA THR A 145 6.26 -10.39 -12.35
C THR A 145 6.93 -9.27 -13.14
N GLU A 146 7.39 -9.57 -14.35
CA GLU A 146 8.12 -8.56 -15.11
C GLU A 146 7.17 -7.51 -15.68
N ARG A 147 7.30 -6.26 -15.23
CA ARG A 147 6.53 -5.11 -15.77
C ARG A 147 5.03 -5.39 -15.81
N ALA A 148 4.47 -5.84 -14.69
CA ALA A 148 3.11 -6.34 -14.59
C ALA A 148 2.05 -5.42 -15.20
N PHE A 149 2.08 -4.12 -14.87
CA PHE A 149 1.16 -3.13 -15.42
C PHE A 149 1.35 -2.89 -16.92
N ASP A 150 2.58 -2.95 -17.42
CA ASP A 150 2.89 -2.65 -18.83
C ASP A 150 2.56 -3.83 -19.76
N ARG A 151 2.33 -5.02 -19.20
CA ARG A 151 2.06 -6.26 -19.96
C ARG A 151 0.61 -6.73 -19.94
N VAL A 152 -0.29 -5.98 -19.32
CA VAL A 152 -1.72 -6.32 -19.32
C VAL A 152 -2.23 -6.42 -20.76
N TRP A 153 -2.70 -7.60 -21.15
CA TRP A 153 -3.28 -7.82 -22.47
C TRP A 153 -4.71 -7.26 -22.50
N HIS A 154 -4.94 -6.28 -23.37
CA HIS A 154 -6.21 -5.54 -23.42
C HIS A 154 -7.40 -6.45 -23.72
N ASP A 155 -7.34 -7.29 -24.77
CA ASP A 155 -8.44 -8.19 -25.11
C ASP A 155 -8.73 -9.19 -23.98
N GLY A 156 -7.67 -9.72 -23.36
CA GLY A 156 -7.80 -10.62 -22.20
C GLY A 156 -8.47 -9.94 -21.00
N LEU A 157 -8.17 -8.67 -20.75
CA LEU A 157 -8.83 -7.88 -19.71
C LEU A 157 -10.31 -7.62 -20.04
N VAL A 158 -10.63 -7.30 -21.30
CA VAL A 158 -12.03 -7.13 -21.74
C VAL A 158 -12.80 -8.44 -21.61
N GLN A 159 -12.21 -9.57 -22.00
CA GLN A 159 -12.81 -10.90 -21.80
C GLN A 159 -13.09 -11.19 -20.32
N LYS A 160 -12.18 -10.83 -19.41
CA LYS A 160 -12.42 -10.96 -17.96
C LYS A 160 -13.54 -10.05 -17.47
N LEU A 161 -13.65 -8.83 -18.00
CA LEU A 161 -14.72 -7.90 -17.66
C LEU A 161 -16.09 -8.41 -18.11
N ILE A 162 -16.18 -9.04 -19.29
CA ILE A 162 -17.43 -9.64 -19.82
C ILE A 162 -17.94 -10.76 -18.91
N LYS A 163 -17.05 -11.50 -18.25
CA LYS A 163 -17.42 -12.56 -17.29
C LYS A 163 -17.97 -12.02 -15.96
N ILE A 164 -17.84 -10.72 -15.70
CA ILE A 164 -18.38 -10.08 -14.50
C ILE A 164 -19.74 -9.47 -14.88
N PRO A 165 -20.76 -9.53 -13.99
CA PRO A 165 -22.10 -8.98 -14.28
C PRO A 165 -22.12 -7.44 -14.28
N ILE A 166 -21.31 -6.81 -15.12
CA ILE A 166 -21.22 -5.36 -15.32
C ILE A 166 -22.00 -5.00 -16.58
N ASN A 167 -22.61 -3.81 -16.60
CA ASN A 167 -23.29 -3.31 -17.79
C ASN A 167 -22.34 -3.29 -19.02
N PRO A 168 -22.69 -3.93 -20.15
CA PRO A 168 -21.87 -3.96 -21.36
C PRO A 168 -21.41 -2.59 -21.86
N ASN A 169 -22.25 -1.56 -21.69
CA ASN A 169 -21.95 -0.17 -22.03
C ASN A 169 -20.74 0.38 -21.25
N PHE A 170 -20.56 -0.06 -20.01
CA PHE A 170 -19.41 0.31 -19.19
C PHE A 170 -18.15 -0.44 -19.63
N ILE A 171 -18.29 -1.67 -20.11
CA ILE A 171 -17.18 -2.46 -20.68
C ILE A 171 -16.69 -1.79 -21.96
N GLN A 172 -17.58 -1.37 -22.86
CA GLN A 172 -17.23 -0.60 -24.06
C GLN A 172 -16.49 0.70 -23.73
N LEU A 173 -16.89 1.39 -22.66
CA LEU A 173 -16.17 2.58 -22.20
C LEU A 173 -14.76 2.26 -21.69
N ILE A 174 -14.57 1.14 -20.98
CA ILE A 174 -13.24 0.68 -20.55
C ILE A 174 -12.40 0.26 -21.76
N ASP A 175 -12.99 -0.45 -22.72
CA ASP A 175 -12.31 -0.84 -23.95
C ASP A 175 -11.86 0.40 -24.75
N SER A 176 -12.72 1.41 -24.87
CA SER A 176 -12.36 2.72 -25.42
C SER A 176 -11.22 3.37 -24.63
N PHE A 177 -11.20 3.26 -23.30
CA PHE A 177 -10.10 3.80 -22.48
C PHE A 177 -8.75 3.10 -22.73
N LEU A 178 -8.75 1.80 -23.05
CA LEU A 178 -7.55 0.99 -23.32
C LEU A 178 -7.06 1.13 -24.77
N SER A 179 -7.99 1.29 -25.71
CA SER A 179 -7.73 1.32 -27.15
C SER A 179 -7.13 2.64 -27.65
N ASN A 180 -6.28 2.55 -28.67
CA ASN A 180 -5.66 3.68 -29.39
C ASN A 180 -4.92 4.66 -28.47
N ARG A 181 -4.20 4.14 -27.47
CA ARG A 181 -3.39 4.94 -26.56
C ARG A 181 -2.03 5.24 -27.18
N THR A 182 -1.54 6.45 -26.90
CA THR A 182 -0.19 6.86 -27.30
C THR A 182 0.57 7.42 -26.11
N CYS A 183 1.89 7.30 -26.12
CA CYS A 183 2.76 7.97 -25.18
C CYS A 183 3.92 8.69 -25.87
N SER A 184 4.40 9.77 -25.27
CA SER A 184 5.65 10.44 -25.65
C SER A 184 6.57 10.47 -24.44
N VAL A 185 7.84 10.10 -24.63
CA VAL A 185 8.85 10.17 -23.57
C VAL A 185 9.35 11.61 -23.49
N LYS A 186 9.40 12.16 -22.26
CA LYS A 186 9.94 13.49 -22.00
C LYS A 186 11.22 13.37 -21.18
N ILE A 187 12.31 13.91 -21.74
CA ILE A 187 13.60 14.08 -21.04
C ILE A 187 13.88 15.57 -21.01
N GLN A 188 13.99 16.13 -19.79
CA GLN A 188 14.13 17.57 -19.57
C GLN A 188 13.04 18.37 -20.30
N ASN A 189 13.39 19.17 -21.32
CA ASN A 189 12.45 19.98 -22.10
C ASN A 189 12.10 19.39 -23.47
N ILE A 190 12.68 18.25 -23.83
CA ILE A 190 12.51 17.63 -25.15
C ILE A 190 11.50 16.48 -25.03
N LYS A 191 10.62 16.35 -26.03
CA LYS A 191 9.63 15.27 -26.14
C LYS A 191 9.92 14.41 -27.37
N SER A 192 9.81 13.10 -27.22
CA SER A 192 9.87 12.18 -28.36
C SER A 192 8.62 12.27 -29.23
N ARG A 193 8.71 11.73 -30.45
CA ARG A 193 7.54 11.40 -31.26
C ARG A 193 6.56 10.52 -30.46
N PRO A 194 5.24 10.64 -30.71
CA PRO A 194 4.25 9.75 -30.11
C PRO A 194 4.48 8.29 -30.52
N ILE A 195 4.34 7.38 -29.56
CA ILE A 195 4.48 5.93 -29.71
C ILE A 195 3.13 5.32 -29.36
N ALA A 196 2.62 4.41 -30.20
CA ALA A 196 1.40 3.68 -29.92
C ALA A 196 1.64 2.59 -28.86
N LEU A 197 0.73 2.46 -27.89
CA LEU A 197 0.77 1.44 -26.84
C LEU A 197 -0.20 0.32 -27.18
N GLN A 198 0.32 -0.89 -27.39
CA GLN A 198 -0.48 -2.08 -27.74
C GLN A 198 -0.85 -2.95 -26.52
N ALA A 199 -0.21 -2.71 -25.37
CA ALA A 199 -0.46 -3.46 -24.15
C ALA A 199 -0.21 -2.57 -22.93
N GLY A 200 -0.72 -3.04 -21.80
CA GLY A 200 -0.52 -2.45 -20.50
C GLY A 200 -1.53 -1.37 -20.14
N VAL A 201 -1.57 -1.06 -18.86
CA VAL A 201 -2.40 0.00 -18.28
C VAL A 201 -1.48 1.11 -17.77
N PRO A 202 -1.80 2.41 -17.96
CA PRO A 202 -0.87 3.49 -17.67
C PRO A 202 -0.46 3.56 -16.19
N GLN A 203 0.85 3.57 -15.92
CA GLN A 203 1.39 3.81 -14.57
C GLN A 203 1.18 5.27 -14.16
N GLY A 204 0.17 5.54 -13.33
CA GLY A 204 -0.23 6.90 -12.94
C GLY A 204 -1.69 7.25 -13.30
N SER A 205 -2.40 6.34 -13.97
CA SER A 205 -3.86 6.35 -14.06
C SER A 205 -4.50 5.92 -12.74
N ILE A 206 -5.70 6.46 -12.49
CA ILE A 206 -6.50 6.15 -11.30
C ILE A 206 -7.26 4.84 -11.49
N LEU A 207 -7.63 4.53 -12.74
CA LEU A 207 -8.40 3.34 -13.09
C LEU A 207 -7.50 2.09 -13.24
N SER A 208 -6.25 2.27 -13.70
CA SER A 208 -5.29 1.17 -13.93
C SER A 208 -5.13 0.17 -12.78
N PRO A 209 -4.95 0.58 -11.50
CA PRO A 209 -4.79 -0.38 -10.41
C PRO A 209 -6.01 -1.27 -10.20
N LEU A 210 -7.21 -0.73 -10.39
CA LEU A 210 -8.45 -1.49 -10.27
C LEU A 210 -8.62 -2.47 -11.43
N LEU A 211 -8.28 -2.06 -12.66
CA LEU A 211 -8.30 -2.94 -13.82
C LEU A 211 -7.29 -4.07 -13.68
N TYR A 212 -6.11 -3.81 -13.11
CA TYR A 212 -5.13 -4.85 -12.85
C TYR A 212 -5.63 -5.87 -11.81
N ILE A 213 -6.33 -5.42 -10.76
CA ILE A 213 -6.99 -6.34 -9.82
C ILE A 213 -8.01 -7.23 -10.51
N VAL A 214 -8.84 -6.65 -11.38
CA VAL A 214 -9.82 -7.41 -12.18
C VAL A 214 -9.09 -8.40 -13.10
N TYR A 215 -7.97 -7.98 -13.68
CA TYR A 215 -7.13 -8.85 -14.51
C TYR A 215 -6.59 -10.05 -13.74
N CYS A 216 -6.25 -9.89 -12.46
CA CYS A 216 -5.74 -10.96 -11.62
C CYS A 216 -6.82 -11.62 -10.75
N LYS A 217 -8.11 -11.38 -11.02
CA LYS A 217 -9.22 -11.87 -10.18
C LYS A 217 -9.27 -13.40 -10.07
N ASP A 218 -8.98 -14.08 -11.16
CA ASP A 218 -9.01 -15.54 -11.31
C ASP A 218 -7.61 -16.16 -11.11
N PHE A 219 -6.72 -15.47 -10.39
CA PHE A 219 -5.40 -16.00 -10.06
C PHE A 219 -5.56 -17.37 -9.37
N PRO A 220 -4.75 -18.39 -9.72
CA PRO A 220 -4.92 -19.72 -9.15
C PRO A 220 -4.80 -19.71 -7.62
N VAL A 221 -5.84 -20.20 -6.96
CA VAL A 221 -5.85 -20.51 -5.53
C VAL A 221 -5.88 -22.03 -5.40
N THR A 222 -5.37 -22.56 -4.30
CA THR A 222 -5.37 -24.00 -4.03
C THR A 222 -6.13 -24.29 -2.75
N ASP A 223 -6.95 -25.35 -2.80
CA ASP A 223 -7.63 -25.90 -1.63
C ASP A 223 -6.73 -26.84 -0.83
N ALA A 224 -5.47 -27.01 -1.26
CA ALA A 224 -4.50 -27.84 -0.55
C ALA A 224 -4.36 -27.34 0.90
N PRO A 225 -4.48 -28.24 1.89
CA PRO A 225 -4.48 -27.86 3.28
C PRO A 225 -3.17 -27.15 3.63
N ARG A 226 -3.27 -26.10 4.46
CA ARG A 226 -2.12 -25.33 4.97
C ARG A 226 -1.33 -24.62 3.87
N THR A 227 -1.90 -24.46 2.68
CA THR A 227 -1.32 -23.67 1.60
C THR A 227 -2.10 -22.38 1.46
N LYS A 228 -1.40 -21.26 1.33
CA LYS A 228 -2.02 -19.94 1.18
C LYS A 228 -1.37 -19.17 0.05
N THR A 229 -2.20 -18.40 -0.65
CA THR A 229 -1.79 -17.48 -1.70
C THR A 229 -2.23 -16.07 -1.32
N ARG A 230 -1.33 -15.10 -1.34
CA ARG A 230 -1.61 -13.70 -1.06
C ARG A 230 -1.06 -12.83 -2.17
N LEU A 231 -1.92 -11.97 -2.69
CA LEU A 231 -1.62 -11.03 -3.74
C LEU A 231 -1.60 -9.64 -3.15
N PHE A 232 -0.58 -8.86 -3.51
CA PHE A 232 -0.56 -7.43 -3.30
C PHE A 232 -0.12 -6.78 -4.61
N ALA A 233 -1.10 -6.46 -5.45
CA ALA A 233 -0.81 -6.01 -6.81
C ALA A 233 0.03 -7.06 -7.58
N ASP A 234 1.23 -6.68 -8.00
CA ASP A 234 2.21 -7.51 -8.71
C ASP A 234 3.02 -8.45 -7.81
N ASP A 235 3.15 -8.12 -6.52
CA ASP A 235 3.80 -8.97 -5.53
C ASP A 235 2.87 -10.13 -5.14
N THR A 236 3.34 -11.37 -5.37
CA THR A 236 2.59 -12.58 -4.99
C THR A 236 3.39 -13.43 -4.03
N ALA A 237 2.80 -13.80 -2.90
CA ALA A 237 3.37 -14.76 -1.96
C ALA A 237 2.52 -16.03 -1.93
N VAL A 238 3.18 -17.18 -1.99
CA VAL A 238 2.57 -18.49 -1.80
C VAL A 238 3.38 -19.26 -0.79
N TRP A 239 2.75 -19.84 0.22
CA TRP A 239 3.45 -20.69 1.19
C TRP A 239 2.64 -21.90 1.59
N THR A 240 3.33 -22.95 2.01
CA THR A 240 2.74 -24.16 2.57
C THR A 240 3.55 -24.64 3.76
N SER A 241 2.89 -25.20 4.76
CA SER A 241 3.53 -25.71 5.98
C SER A 241 3.29 -27.21 6.14
N GLN A 242 4.37 -27.98 6.27
CA GLN A 242 4.34 -29.45 6.33
C GLN A 242 5.44 -30.00 7.23
N ARG A 243 5.23 -31.17 7.83
CA ARG A 243 6.27 -31.90 8.59
C ARG A 243 7.47 -32.32 7.73
N ASN A 244 7.23 -32.66 6.47
CA ASN A 244 8.29 -33.06 5.54
C ASN A 244 8.49 -31.99 4.46
N PRO A 245 9.67 -31.37 4.34
CA PRO A 245 9.95 -30.37 3.30
C PRO A 245 9.80 -30.89 1.87
N ALA A 246 9.99 -32.19 1.62
CA ALA A 246 9.76 -32.78 0.30
C ALA A 246 8.26 -32.75 -0.08
N ILE A 247 7.38 -33.00 0.90
CA ILE A 247 5.92 -32.89 0.70
C ILE A 247 5.53 -31.43 0.45
N ALA A 248 6.06 -30.50 1.24
CA ALA A 248 5.85 -29.06 1.01
C ALA A 248 6.26 -28.65 -0.41
N THR A 249 7.40 -29.16 -0.88
CA THR A 249 7.91 -28.88 -2.22
C THR A 249 7.00 -29.44 -3.30
N ARG A 250 6.52 -30.68 -3.16
CA ARG A 250 5.58 -31.29 -4.12
C ARG A 250 4.28 -30.51 -4.21
N ILE A 251 3.69 -30.13 -3.08
CA ILE A 251 2.45 -29.35 -3.02
C ILE A 251 2.65 -27.98 -3.69
N LEU A 252 3.73 -27.28 -3.31
CA LEU A 252 4.00 -25.95 -3.82
C LEU A 252 4.36 -25.97 -5.31
N GLN A 253 5.10 -26.99 -5.77
CA GLN A 253 5.40 -27.18 -7.19
C GLN A 253 4.13 -27.42 -8.01
N GLY A 254 3.20 -28.25 -7.53
CA GLY A 254 1.90 -28.43 -8.17
C GLY A 254 1.13 -27.11 -8.32
N HIS A 255 1.16 -26.27 -7.28
CA HIS A 255 0.56 -24.93 -7.35
C HIS A 255 1.29 -24.00 -8.32
N LEU A 256 2.63 -24.01 -8.36
CA LEU A 256 3.42 -23.25 -9.32
C LEU A 256 3.16 -23.68 -10.78
N ASN A 257 2.86 -24.95 -11.03
CA ASN A 257 2.48 -25.44 -12.36
C ASN A 257 1.12 -24.87 -12.79
N ASN A 258 0.16 -24.76 -11.88
CA ASN A 258 -1.13 -24.12 -12.14
C ASN A 258 -0.95 -22.62 -12.41
N ILE A 259 -0.09 -21.94 -11.62
CA ILE A 259 0.28 -20.54 -11.86
C ILE A 259 0.95 -20.39 -13.23
N THR A 260 1.89 -21.26 -13.59
CA THR A 260 2.55 -21.25 -14.90
C THR A 260 1.53 -21.33 -16.04
N THR A 261 0.59 -22.28 -15.96
CA THR A 261 -0.49 -22.44 -16.93
C THR A 261 -1.33 -21.16 -17.05
N TRP A 262 -1.75 -20.60 -15.91
CA TRP A 262 -2.51 -19.36 -15.88
C TRP A 262 -1.74 -18.17 -16.45
N THR A 263 -0.45 -18.03 -16.13
CA THR A 263 0.38 -16.95 -16.67
C THR A 263 0.55 -17.06 -18.19
N ASN A 264 0.65 -18.27 -18.73
CA ASN A 264 0.72 -18.49 -20.18
C ASN A 264 -0.61 -18.12 -20.86
N THR A 265 -1.75 -18.57 -20.32
CA THR A 265 -3.09 -18.24 -20.83
C THR A 265 -3.33 -16.74 -20.87
N TRP A 266 -2.93 -16.02 -19.81
CA TRP A 266 -3.13 -14.58 -19.67
C TRP A 266 -1.90 -13.74 -20.06
N ARG A 267 -0.93 -14.32 -20.77
CA ARG A 267 0.25 -13.60 -21.30
C ARG A 267 1.02 -12.78 -20.25
N ILE A 268 1.01 -13.23 -19.00
CA ILE A 268 1.79 -12.64 -17.90
C ILE A 268 3.16 -13.30 -17.91
N LYS A 269 4.22 -12.49 -17.80
CA LYS A 269 5.59 -13.01 -17.78
C LYS A 269 6.14 -12.98 -16.35
N PRO A 270 6.18 -14.13 -15.64
CA PRO A 270 6.90 -14.20 -14.38
C PRO A 270 8.41 -14.06 -14.59
N ASN A 271 9.13 -13.63 -13.55
CA ASN A 271 10.59 -13.57 -13.54
C ASN A 271 11.14 -14.62 -12.55
N PRO A 272 11.47 -15.84 -13.00
CA PRO A 272 11.97 -16.89 -12.12
C PRO A 272 13.26 -16.51 -11.38
N LEU A 273 14.15 -15.76 -12.04
CA LEU A 273 15.45 -15.35 -11.48
C LEU A 273 15.35 -14.27 -10.40
N LYS A 274 14.30 -13.44 -10.44
CA LYS A 274 14.00 -12.44 -9.41
C LYS A 274 13.02 -12.94 -8.36
N SER A 275 12.25 -13.97 -8.69
CA SER A 275 11.42 -14.67 -7.72
C SER A 275 12.32 -15.32 -6.67
N GLN A 276 11.83 -15.45 -5.45
CA GLN A 276 12.61 -15.94 -4.33
C GLN A 276 11.85 -17.03 -3.60
N SER A 277 12.56 -18.05 -3.14
CA SER A 277 12.00 -19.06 -2.25
C SER A 277 12.78 -19.09 -0.94
N ILE A 278 12.10 -19.45 0.14
CA ILE A 278 12.69 -19.64 1.47
C ILE A 278 12.07 -20.86 2.13
N LEU A 279 12.92 -21.69 2.74
CA LEU A 279 12.51 -22.79 3.59
C LEU A 279 12.77 -22.38 5.03
N MET A 280 11.70 -22.13 5.79
CA MET A 280 11.76 -21.87 7.22
C MET A 280 11.56 -23.18 7.97
N SER A 281 12.62 -23.62 8.65
CA SER A 281 12.57 -24.85 9.44
C SER A 281 12.14 -24.56 10.87
N TYR A 282 11.39 -25.49 11.47
CA TYR A 282 11.03 -25.37 12.87
C TYR A 282 12.26 -25.41 13.80
N SER A 283 12.12 -24.79 14.96
CA SER A 283 13.10 -24.68 16.04
C SER A 283 13.47 -26.07 16.58
N GLY A 284 14.75 -26.44 16.43
CA GLY A 284 15.27 -27.75 16.81
C GLY A 284 15.32 -28.79 15.69
N ALA A 285 14.93 -28.44 14.46
CA ALA A 285 15.17 -29.30 13.30
C ALA A 285 16.68 -29.49 13.05
N ARG A 286 17.14 -30.74 12.90
CA ARG A 286 18.51 -31.03 12.46
C ARG A 286 18.68 -30.55 11.01
N SER A 287 19.84 -29.97 10.69
CA SER A 287 20.17 -29.32 9.38
C SER A 287 20.04 -30.23 8.13
N ARG A 288 19.61 -31.49 8.27
CA ARG A 288 19.58 -32.49 7.20
C ARG A 288 18.37 -32.40 6.27
N HIS A 289 17.34 -31.62 6.60
CA HIS A 289 16.15 -31.52 5.75
C HIS A 289 16.31 -30.42 4.69
N GLN A 290 16.75 -30.81 3.49
CA GLN A 290 16.76 -29.94 2.33
C GLN A 290 15.47 -30.11 1.52
N ALA A 291 14.68 -29.05 1.38
CA ALA A 291 13.62 -29.00 0.37
C ALA A 291 14.26 -28.96 -1.03
N PRO A 292 13.80 -29.79 -2.00
CA PRO A 292 14.21 -29.70 -3.40
C PRO A 292 13.96 -28.30 -3.99
N HIS A 293 14.61 -28.01 -5.11
CA HIS A 293 14.41 -26.76 -5.83
C HIS A 293 13.02 -26.70 -6.46
N LEU A 294 12.39 -25.53 -6.34
CA LEU A 294 11.13 -25.23 -7.02
C LEU A 294 11.42 -24.66 -8.40
N LEU A 295 10.60 -25.05 -9.37
CA LEU A 295 10.70 -24.62 -10.76
C LEU A 295 9.52 -23.70 -11.10
N LEU A 296 9.81 -22.63 -11.83
CA LEU A 296 8.82 -21.75 -12.46
C LEU A 296 9.22 -21.58 -13.92
N ASN A 297 8.33 -21.91 -14.85
CA ASN A 297 8.64 -21.95 -16.29
C ASN A 297 9.93 -22.75 -16.61
N ASN A 298 10.09 -23.92 -15.98
CA ASN A 298 11.27 -24.80 -16.08
C ASN A 298 12.59 -24.17 -15.62
N GLN A 299 12.56 -23.02 -14.94
CA GLN A 299 13.73 -22.39 -14.34
C GLN A 299 13.68 -22.52 -12.82
N ALA A 300 14.81 -22.84 -12.20
CA ALA A 300 14.91 -22.95 -10.75
C ALA A 300 14.76 -21.58 -10.08
N ILE A 301 13.84 -21.48 -9.12
CA ILE A 301 13.69 -20.29 -8.28
C ILE A 301 14.85 -20.28 -7.27
N PRO A 302 15.61 -19.18 -7.17
CA PRO A 302 16.64 -19.02 -6.14
C PRO A 302 16.10 -19.28 -4.73
N LYS A 303 16.81 -20.09 -3.96
CA LYS A 303 16.50 -20.36 -2.56
C LYS A 303 17.40 -19.54 -1.66
N LEU A 304 16.81 -18.64 -0.88
CA LEU A 304 17.53 -17.68 -0.06
C LEU A 304 17.34 -17.96 1.43
N GLN A 305 18.28 -17.49 2.24
CA GLN A 305 18.18 -17.49 3.71
C GLN A 305 17.46 -16.25 4.24
N HIS A 306 17.47 -15.18 3.45
CA HIS A 306 16.78 -13.92 3.73
C HIS A 306 16.00 -13.49 2.51
N ILE A 307 14.77 -13.08 2.71
CA ILE A 307 13.87 -12.62 1.63
C ILE A 307 13.24 -11.30 2.02
N ARG A 308 12.94 -10.46 1.04
CA ARG A 308 12.22 -9.20 1.25
C ARG A 308 10.81 -9.31 0.68
N TYR A 309 9.80 -9.23 1.54
CA TYR A 309 8.40 -9.25 1.16
C TYR A 309 7.70 -7.97 1.63
N LEU A 310 7.10 -7.22 0.71
CA LEU A 310 6.38 -5.96 0.97
C LEU A 310 7.15 -4.96 1.87
N GLY A 311 8.48 -4.92 1.69
CA GLY A 311 9.38 -4.03 2.43
C GLY A 311 10.09 -4.68 3.62
N VAL A 312 9.68 -5.86 4.05
CA VAL A 312 10.09 -6.52 5.29
C VAL A 312 11.02 -7.68 4.99
N THR A 313 12.11 -7.80 5.76
CA THR A 313 13.04 -8.91 5.60
C THR A 313 12.72 -10.04 6.57
N PHE A 314 12.52 -11.24 6.05
CA PHE A 314 12.36 -12.47 6.84
C PHE A 314 13.62 -13.33 6.73
N SER A 315 14.05 -13.90 7.84
CA SER A 315 15.11 -14.91 7.87
C SER A 315 14.56 -16.33 7.84
N LYS A 316 15.45 -17.32 7.65
CA LYS A 316 15.16 -18.76 7.77
C LYS A 316 14.49 -19.14 9.09
N ASN A 317 14.77 -18.43 10.18
CA ASN A 317 14.20 -18.69 11.50
C ASN A 317 12.90 -17.92 11.75
N CYS A 318 12.30 -17.37 10.68
CA CYS A 318 11.17 -16.45 10.74
C CYS A 318 11.40 -15.25 11.68
N THR A 319 12.66 -14.90 11.96
CA THR A 319 12.95 -13.69 12.74
C THR A 319 12.68 -12.49 11.85
N LEU A 320 11.68 -11.71 12.25
CA LEU A 320 11.50 -10.37 11.70
C LEU A 320 12.71 -9.52 12.11
N ASN A 321 13.22 -8.71 11.19
CA ASN A 321 14.17 -7.68 11.57
C ASN A 321 13.50 -6.75 12.61
N GLN A 322 13.98 -6.83 13.86
CA GLN A 322 13.40 -6.14 15.02
C GLN A 322 13.30 -4.63 14.78
N ASP A 323 14.33 -4.05 14.17
CA ASP A 323 14.35 -2.65 13.78
C ASP A 323 13.28 -2.33 12.73
N HIS A 324 13.11 -3.19 11.72
CA HIS A 324 12.06 -3.02 10.72
C HIS A 324 10.65 -3.18 11.34
N THR A 325 10.47 -4.11 12.27
CA THR A 325 9.19 -4.32 12.96
C THR A 325 8.77 -3.06 13.72
N TYR A 326 9.70 -2.48 14.46
CA TYR A 326 9.46 -1.21 15.14
C TYR A 326 9.20 -0.09 14.12
N LYS A 327 10.09 0.10 13.14
CA LYS A 327 10.05 1.21 12.18
C LYS A 327 8.85 1.20 11.24
N SER A 328 8.32 0.03 10.88
CA SER A 328 7.28 -0.15 9.86
C SER A 328 5.89 -0.43 10.42
N TYR A 329 5.78 -1.02 11.62
CA TYR A 329 4.47 -1.37 12.20
C TYR A 329 4.13 -0.54 13.44
N ILE A 330 5.03 -0.50 14.41
CA ILE A 330 4.75 0.10 15.70
C ILE A 330 4.91 1.62 15.64
N ARG A 331 6.04 2.08 15.08
CA ARG A 331 6.36 3.50 14.96
C ARG A 331 5.32 4.26 14.16
N PRO A 332 4.80 3.80 12.99
CA PRO A 332 3.75 4.54 12.29
C PRO A 332 2.43 4.61 13.05
N VAL A 333 2.10 3.63 13.90
CA VAL A 333 0.91 3.70 14.76
C VAL A 333 1.08 4.77 15.82
N ILE A 334 2.28 4.84 16.44
CA ILE A 334 2.61 5.90 17.39
C ILE A 334 2.67 7.26 16.64
N GLU A 335 3.31 7.34 15.48
CA GLU A 335 3.46 8.58 14.70
C GLU A 335 2.20 8.99 13.93
N TYR A 336 1.16 8.16 13.83
CA TYR A 336 -0.03 8.41 13.01
C TYR A 336 -0.69 9.74 13.34
N ARG A 337 -0.60 10.17 14.61
CA ARG A 337 -1.08 11.47 15.10
C ARG A 337 0.03 12.39 15.59
N ALA A 338 1.27 12.17 15.16
CA ALA A 338 2.43 12.99 15.50
C ALA A 338 2.24 14.51 15.30
N PRO A 339 1.57 14.99 14.23
CA PRO A 339 1.33 16.43 14.04
C PRO A 339 0.44 17.05 15.13
N ILE A 340 -0.30 16.21 15.86
CA ILE A 340 -1.32 16.60 16.82
C ILE A 340 -0.83 16.45 18.26
N TYR A 341 0.24 15.68 18.50
CA TYR A 341 0.81 15.53 19.85
C TYR A 341 1.39 16.81 20.46
N ALA A 342 1.51 17.87 19.65
CA ALA A 342 1.78 19.24 20.08
C ALA A 342 0.79 19.78 21.13
N THR A 343 -0.45 19.28 21.14
CA THR A 343 -1.53 19.76 22.02
C THR A 343 -1.83 18.82 23.18
N LEU A 344 -1.10 17.69 23.28
CA LEU A 344 -1.26 16.78 24.40
C LEU A 344 -0.77 17.43 25.70
N TYR A 345 -1.44 17.07 26.79
CA TYR A 345 -1.01 17.48 28.12
C TYR A 345 0.42 16.97 28.38
N PRO A 346 1.32 17.78 28.96
CA PRO A 346 2.72 17.39 29.19
C PRO A 346 2.90 16.05 29.92
N ALA A 347 1.93 15.64 30.75
CA ALA A 347 1.97 14.34 31.45
C ALA A 347 1.78 13.11 30.54
N LEU A 348 1.25 13.26 29.33
CA LEU A 348 1.06 12.15 28.37
C LEU A 348 2.35 11.81 27.61
N LEU A 349 3.29 12.76 27.47
CA LEU A 349 4.56 12.52 26.78
C LEU A 349 5.42 11.44 27.46
N PRO A 350 5.59 11.44 28.81
CA PRO A 350 6.24 10.33 29.52
C PRO A 350 5.57 8.97 29.31
N GLN A 351 4.23 8.93 29.20
CA GLN A 351 3.48 7.69 28.97
C GLN A 351 3.73 7.13 27.58
N ILE A 352 3.76 7.98 26.54
CA ILE A 352 4.12 7.61 25.17
C ILE A 352 5.54 7.02 25.15
N SER A 353 6.50 7.70 25.78
CA SER A 353 7.88 7.21 25.88
C SER A 353 7.99 5.93 26.70
N ALA A 354 7.16 5.74 27.74
CA ALA A 354 7.11 4.48 28.50
C ALA A 354 6.56 3.32 27.65
N CYS A 355 5.49 3.58 26.89
CA CYS A 355 4.90 2.62 25.98
C CYS A 355 5.89 2.20 24.87
N GLU A 356 6.55 3.18 24.23
CA GLU A 356 7.63 2.92 23.26
C GLU A 356 8.73 2.05 23.87
N ARG A 357 9.23 2.41 25.06
CA ARG A 357 10.29 1.65 25.73
C ARG A 357 9.88 0.20 26.03
N ARG A 358 8.65 -0.04 26.50
CA ARG A 358 8.14 -1.41 26.71
C ARG A 358 8.05 -2.18 25.40
N MET A 359 7.59 -1.54 24.32
CA MET A 359 7.50 -2.16 22.99
C MET A 359 8.89 -2.49 22.44
N LEU A 360 9.85 -1.57 22.54
CA LEU A 360 11.24 -1.79 22.11
C LEU A 360 11.89 -2.94 22.89
N ARG A 361 11.70 -3.01 24.22
CA ARG A 361 12.21 -4.15 25.01
C ARG A 361 11.63 -5.47 24.53
N ARG A 362 10.32 -5.54 24.28
CA ARG A 362 9.68 -6.75 23.74
C ARG A 362 10.16 -7.13 22.34
N ILE A 363 10.26 -6.15 21.44
CA ILE A 363 10.69 -6.36 20.05
C ILE A 363 12.14 -6.86 19.99
N PHE A 364 13.04 -6.22 20.75
CA PHE A 364 14.46 -6.55 20.78
C PHE A 364 14.80 -7.69 21.77
N ARG A 365 13.80 -8.26 22.46
CA ARG A 365 13.95 -9.32 23.48
C ARG A 365 14.91 -8.92 24.61
N LEU A 366 14.88 -7.65 24.99
CA LEU A 366 15.66 -7.12 26.11
C LEU A 366 14.92 -7.38 27.43
N PRO A 367 15.63 -7.61 28.55
CA PRO A 367 15.02 -7.75 29.87
C PRO A 367 14.17 -6.52 30.24
N ASP A 368 13.10 -6.70 31.02
CA ASP A 368 12.24 -5.58 31.45
C ASP A 368 13.02 -4.52 32.26
N ARG A 369 14.06 -4.95 32.96
CA ARG A 369 14.97 -4.09 33.74
C ARG A 369 16.05 -3.42 32.90
N PHE A 370 16.09 -3.64 31.59
CA PHE A 370 17.11 -3.06 30.72
C PHE A 370 17.09 -1.53 30.81
N PRO A 371 18.25 -0.86 31.04
CA PRO A 371 18.32 0.57 31.26
C PRO A 371 17.67 1.38 30.14
N SER A 372 16.79 2.33 30.50
CA SER A 372 16.08 3.15 29.51
C SER A 372 17.02 4.06 28.72
N GLU A 373 18.15 4.45 29.33
CA GLU A 373 19.16 5.36 28.75
C GLU A 373 19.88 4.72 27.56
N ASN A 374 20.19 3.43 27.66
CA ASN A 374 20.92 2.70 26.63
C ASN A 374 19.98 2.07 25.58
N LEU A 375 18.67 2.04 25.84
CA LEU A 375 17.70 1.35 24.99
C LEU A 375 17.74 1.85 23.54
N HIS A 376 17.73 3.17 23.35
CA HIS A 376 17.73 3.77 22.02
C HIS A 376 19.09 3.63 21.31
N GLN A 377 20.18 3.57 22.06
CA GLN A 377 21.52 3.33 21.53
C GLN A 377 21.66 1.88 21.04
N GLU A 378 21.28 0.89 21.85
CA GLU A 378 21.33 -0.52 21.47
C GLU A 378 20.36 -0.87 20.34
N THR A 379 19.16 -0.30 20.35
CA THR A 379 18.17 -0.56 19.29
C THR A 379 18.45 0.25 18.02
N ASN A 380 19.44 1.15 18.02
CA ASN A 380 19.71 2.10 16.95
C ASN A 380 18.44 2.86 16.50
N THR A 381 17.65 3.30 17.48
CA THR A 381 16.40 4.04 17.29
C THR A 381 16.48 5.45 17.87
N ILE A 382 15.74 6.38 17.29
CA ILE A 382 15.60 7.74 17.83
C ILE A 382 14.40 7.72 18.79
N PRO A 383 14.51 8.29 20.01
CA PRO A 383 13.38 8.40 20.93
C PRO A 383 12.15 9.03 20.27
N ILE A 384 10.98 8.43 20.47
CA ILE A 384 9.75 8.91 19.83
C ILE A 384 9.49 10.38 20.16
N GLN A 385 9.77 10.82 21.39
CA GLN A 385 9.54 12.21 21.81
C GLN A 385 10.35 13.21 20.96
N SER A 386 11.62 12.94 20.70
CA SER A 386 12.47 13.78 19.84
C SER A 386 11.92 13.82 18.41
N ARG A 387 11.46 12.66 17.93
CA ARG A 387 10.87 12.52 16.60
C ARG A 387 9.54 13.26 16.47
N LEU A 388 8.68 13.21 17.49
CA LEU A 388 7.41 13.92 17.53
C LEU A 388 7.61 15.45 17.48
N LYS A 389 8.60 15.97 18.20
CA LYS A 389 8.97 17.40 18.13
C LYS A 389 9.42 17.80 16.73
N GLU A 390 10.18 16.95 16.04
CA GLU A 390 10.62 17.20 14.66
C GLU A 390 9.45 17.17 13.66
N LEU A 391 8.54 16.20 13.79
CA LEU A 391 7.35 16.11 12.94
C LEU A 391 6.40 17.30 13.17
N GLN A 392 6.28 17.75 14.42
CA GLN A 392 5.53 18.93 14.82
C GLN A 392 6.10 20.19 14.15
N SER A 393 7.41 20.45 14.28
CA SER A 393 8.02 21.65 13.71
C SER A 393 7.82 21.71 12.20
N ARG A 394 8.04 20.58 11.51
CA ARG A 394 7.78 20.45 10.06
C ARG A 394 6.32 20.72 9.69
N TYR A 395 5.36 20.26 10.50
CA TYR A 395 3.93 20.49 10.24
C TYR A 395 3.55 21.97 10.40
N VAL A 396 3.98 22.62 11.48
CA VAL A 396 3.73 24.04 11.74
C VAL A 396 4.31 24.91 10.61
N THR A 397 5.59 24.70 10.27
CA THR A 397 6.24 25.46 9.18
C THR A 397 5.53 25.26 7.85
N ARG A 398 5.11 24.03 7.52
CA ARG A 398 4.38 23.76 6.27
C ARG A 398 3.01 24.43 6.23
N THR A 399 2.30 24.48 7.35
CA THR A 399 0.94 24.99 7.40
C THR A 399 0.92 26.52 7.42
N LEU A 400 1.85 27.16 8.13
CA LEU A 400 2.06 28.61 8.06
C LEU A 400 2.42 29.06 6.65
N ASN A 401 3.22 28.27 5.93
CA ASN A 401 3.59 28.54 4.53
C ASN A 401 2.53 28.08 3.50
N SER A 402 1.35 27.62 3.95
CA SER A 402 0.30 27.11 3.06
C SER A 402 -0.83 28.12 2.86
N ASN A 403 -1.46 28.13 1.69
CA ASN A 403 -2.61 28.99 1.41
C ASN A 403 -3.93 28.48 2.04
N ASN A 404 -3.88 27.57 3.00
CA ASN A 404 -5.08 26.96 3.59
C ASN A 404 -5.52 27.74 4.84
N ALA A 405 -6.40 28.72 4.63
CA ALA A 405 -6.92 29.59 5.69
C ALA A 405 -7.55 28.82 6.87
N LEU A 406 -8.25 27.71 6.62
CA LEU A 406 -8.83 26.87 7.68
C LEU A 406 -7.74 26.19 8.52
N ALA A 407 -6.68 25.68 7.90
CA ALA A 407 -5.60 25.03 8.63
C ALA A 407 -4.79 26.05 9.46
N ILE A 408 -4.60 27.26 8.94
CA ILE A 408 -4.00 28.39 9.67
C ILE A 408 -4.91 28.82 10.84
N GLN A 409 -6.22 28.89 10.63
CA GLN A 409 -7.19 29.26 11.67
C GLN A 409 -7.32 28.17 12.75
N ILE A 410 -7.18 26.89 12.40
CA ILE A 410 -7.12 25.78 13.36
C ILE A 410 -5.81 25.86 14.17
N LEU A 411 -4.69 26.18 13.52
CA LEU A 411 -3.43 26.45 14.21
C LEU A 411 -3.53 27.66 15.14
N SER A 412 -4.28 28.71 14.81
CA SER A 412 -4.45 29.86 15.72
C SER A 412 -5.43 29.56 16.87
N THR A 413 -6.50 28.82 16.62
CA THR A 413 -7.52 28.52 17.66
C THR A 413 -7.16 27.38 18.60
N SER A 414 -6.30 26.44 18.16
CA SER A 414 -5.91 25.25 18.95
C SER A 414 -4.59 25.40 19.70
N PHE A 415 -3.82 26.45 19.42
CA PHE A 415 -2.49 26.68 19.99
C PHE A 415 -2.52 27.95 20.83
N LYS A 416 -2.07 27.86 22.07
CA LYS A 416 -1.81 29.07 22.85
C LYS A 416 -0.51 29.70 22.44
N TYR A 417 -0.58 30.99 22.16
CA TYR A 417 0.53 31.93 22.07
C TYR A 417 1.04 32.30 23.49
N PRO A 418 2.31 32.71 23.66
CA PRO A 418 2.75 33.34 24.91
C PRO A 418 2.00 34.67 25.11
N SER A 419 1.37 34.86 26.27
CA SER A 419 0.90 36.18 26.71
C SER A 419 2.09 37.03 27.14
N ARG A 420 1.95 38.37 27.12
CA ARG A 420 2.97 39.33 27.60
C ARG A 420 3.46 39.05 29.04
N ASP A 421 2.70 38.29 29.83
CA ASP A 421 3.04 37.91 31.22
C ASP A 421 3.46 36.44 31.40
N GLY A 422 3.77 35.70 30.32
CA GLY A 422 4.40 34.37 30.40
C GLY A 422 3.53 33.19 30.89
N ARG A 423 2.20 33.36 31.10
CA ARG A 423 1.30 32.25 31.52
C ARG A 423 0.54 31.59 30.34
N LEU A 424 0.46 30.24 30.35
CA LEU A 424 -0.27 29.40 29.38
C LEU A 424 -1.70 29.03 29.88
N LEU A 425 -2.79 29.62 29.37
CA LEU A 425 -4.18 29.38 29.86
C LEU A 425 -5.00 28.26 29.17
N ASN A 426 -5.11 27.06 29.75
CA ASN A 426 -5.74 25.89 29.09
C ASN A 426 -7.26 26.09 28.87
N ARG A 427 -7.74 25.93 27.63
CA ARG A 427 -9.13 25.55 27.38
C ARG A 427 -9.15 24.28 26.53
N ILE A 428 -9.43 23.16 27.19
CA ILE A 428 -9.77 21.90 26.52
C ILE A 428 -11.30 21.86 26.42
N PRO A 429 -11.90 21.69 25.22
CA PRO A 429 -13.34 21.53 25.11
C PRO A 429 -13.79 20.20 25.76
N LYS A 430 -14.93 20.23 26.47
CA LYS A 430 -15.49 19.09 27.21
C LYS A 430 -15.82 17.89 26.31
N ILE A 431 -15.60 16.69 26.82
CA ILE A 431 -15.85 15.39 26.18
C ILE A 431 -17.38 15.13 26.11
N PRO A 432 -18.01 14.95 24.93
CA PRO A 432 -19.37 14.43 24.82
C PRO A 432 -19.49 12.97 25.30
N LYS A 433 -20.63 12.66 25.94
CA LYS A 433 -20.90 11.40 26.69
C LYS A 433 -20.94 10.11 25.85
N ARG A 434 -20.88 10.15 24.52
CA ARG A 434 -20.91 8.94 23.67
C ARG A 434 -19.52 8.60 23.13
N LYS A 435 -18.95 7.51 23.65
CA LYS A 435 -17.72 6.88 23.13
C LYS A 435 -18.02 6.14 21.82
N LEU A 436 -17.65 6.69 20.67
CA LEU A 436 -17.47 5.91 19.44
C LEU A 436 -16.12 5.19 19.52
N LYS A 437 -16.07 3.88 19.22
CA LYS A 437 -14.81 3.11 19.20
C LYS A 437 -13.92 3.59 18.05
N HIS A 438 -12.63 3.84 18.34
CA HIS A 438 -11.65 4.36 17.38
C HIS A 438 -11.13 3.27 16.42
N PRO A 439 -10.89 3.60 15.13
CA PRO A 439 -10.54 2.63 14.10
C PRO A 439 -9.17 1.93 14.24
N PRO A 440 -8.07 2.52 14.78
CA PRO A 440 -6.79 1.81 14.84
C PRO A 440 -6.79 0.71 15.91
N THR A 441 -7.38 0.97 17.08
CA THR A 441 -7.42 0.02 18.20
C THR A 441 -8.37 -1.13 17.94
N ALA A 442 -9.51 -0.88 17.28
CA ALA A 442 -10.43 -1.93 16.86
C ALA A 442 -9.84 -2.92 15.83
N LEU A 443 -8.84 -2.49 15.04
CA LEU A 443 -8.12 -3.34 14.08
C LEU A 443 -7.00 -4.18 14.73
N LEU A 444 -6.44 -3.71 15.86
CA LEU A 444 -5.29 -4.32 16.52
C LEU A 444 -5.70 -5.22 17.70
N SER A 445 -6.76 -4.88 18.43
CA SER A 445 -7.25 -5.66 19.58
C SER A 445 -7.66 -7.11 19.23
N PRO A 446 -8.16 -7.44 18.02
CA PRO A 446 -8.44 -8.83 17.65
C PRO A 446 -7.18 -9.61 17.27
N ALA A 447 -6.10 -8.93 16.86
CA ALA A 447 -4.88 -9.56 16.33
C ALA A 447 -3.77 -9.70 17.37
N TYR A 448 -3.77 -8.86 18.41
CA TYR A 448 -2.79 -8.85 19.49
C TYR A 448 -3.49 -8.59 20.83
N THR A 449 -3.86 -9.66 21.53
CA THR A 449 -4.50 -9.61 22.85
C THR A 449 -3.58 -9.02 23.94
N ASP A 450 -2.27 -9.01 23.69
CA ASP A 450 -1.23 -8.69 24.69
C ASP A 450 -0.70 -7.25 24.56
N LEU A 451 -1.40 -6.42 23.78
CA LEU A 451 -1.11 -4.99 23.66
C LEU A 451 -1.26 -4.32 25.03
N PRO A 452 -0.33 -3.44 25.46
CA PRO A 452 -0.46 -2.76 26.75
C PRO A 452 -1.74 -1.94 26.82
N ASP A 453 -2.52 -2.10 27.90
CA ASP A 453 -3.77 -1.37 28.14
C ASP A 453 -3.57 0.16 28.07
N ASP A 454 -2.40 0.63 28.50
CA ASP A 454 -1.97 2.03 28.42
C ASP A 454 -2.04 2.60 26.98
N LEU A 455 -1.87 1.78 25.93
CA LEU A 455 -1.99 2.23 24.54
C LEU A 455 -3.46 2.54 24.17
N GLN A 456 -4.38 1.72 24.66
CA GLN A 456 -5.82 1.91 24.47
C GLN A 456 -6.28 3.18 25.21
N GLU A 457 -5.81 3.35 26.45
CA GLU A 457 -6.08 4.52 27.29
C GLU A 457 -5.51 5.81 26.69
N LEU A 458 -4.32 5.75 26.09
CA LEU A 458 -3.69 6.86 25.39
C LEU A 458 -4.51 7.31 24.17
N VAL A 459 -5.08 6.38 23.41
CA VAL A 459 -5.95 6.71 22.26
C VAL A 459 -7.25 7.35 22.74
N ASP A 460 -7.82 6.83 23.82
CA ASP A 460 -9.09 7.30 24.36
C ASP A 460 -8.99 8.65 25.10
N SER A 461 -7.84 8.99 25.69
CA SER A 461 -7.62 10.26 26.40
C SER A 461 -7.41 11.49 25.49
N THR A 462 -7.43 11.32 24.17
CA THR A 462 -7.24 12.43 23.21
C THR A 462 -8.49 13.34 23.07
N PRO A 463 -8.32 14.70 23.06
CA PRO A 463 -9.41 15.68 22.90
C PRO A 463 -10.29 15.47 21.65
N LEU A 464 -11.59 15.77 21.75
CA LEU A 464 -12.59 15.50 20.71
C LEU A 464 -12.59 16.42 19.49
N THR A 465 -12.01 17.62 19.55
CA THR A 465 -11.72 18.43 18.35
C THR A 465 -10.74 17.74 17.39
N MET A 466 -10.13 16.64 17.84
CA MET A 466 -9.10 15.86 17.18
C MET A 466 -9.46 14.37 17.05
N ARG A 467 -10.69 13.98 17.42
CA ARG A 467 -11.31 12.70 17.05
C ARG A 467 -12.09 12.88 15.76
#